data_AF-R6M9P6-F1
#
_entry.id   AF-R6M9P6-F1
#
_cell.length_a   1.000
_cell.length_b   1.000
_cell.length_c   1.000
_cell.angle_alpha   90.00
_cell.angle_beta   90.00
_cell.angle_gamma   90.00
#
_symmetry.space_group_name_H-M   'P 1'
#
loop_
_entity.id
_entity.type
_entity.pdbx_description
1 polymer ?
#
loop_
_entity_poly.entity_id
_entity_poly.type
_entity_poly.pdbx_seq_one_letter_code
_entity_poly.pdbx_strand_id
1 'polypeptide(L)'
;MSIINTIIVFIIFILSVIIAHMICSRYIYIGTFSGILTEKLTVWIITFMILAIAAMKLNILKFDDVSEGKENKKVSERDINEYKKKIKDMENDVTSEESSEDLDYYDDSDLSEDDYDSDLDEDSDNYSDSSEESEYVLPDSAKRKLKKSDLKGLSKEELRIARNEIYARHGRMFDDKKLQKYFDSQSWYDGTVPASEFSEDVLSSVEKKNVAFIRQFE
;
A
#
# COMPACT_ATOMS: atom_id res chain seq x y z
N MET A 1 27.58 30.55 9.40
CA MET A 1 26.55 30.76 10.43
C MET A 1 26.58 29.57 11.37
N SER A 2 26.56 29.80 12.68
CA SER A 2 26.65 28.73 13.69
C SER A 2 25.50 27.73 13.50
N ILE A 3 25.74 26.45 13.73
CA ILE A 3 24.73 25.37 13.71
C ILE A 3 23.49 25.76 14.55
N ILE A 4 23.74 26.53 15.62
CA ILE A 4 22.72 27.11 16.49
C ILE A 4 21.74 28.00 15.71
N ASN A 5 22.21 28.82 14.77
CA ASN A 5 21.34 29.69 13.96
C ASN A 5 20.46 28.85 13.03
N THR A 6 20.98 27.75 12.49
CA THR A 6 20.20 26.83 11.64
C THR A 6 19.09 26.15 12.43
N ILE A 7 19.39 25.70 13.66
CA ILE A 7 18.40 25.07 14.55
C ILE A 7 17.33 26.09 14.95
N ILE A 8 17.71 27.33 15.28
CA ILE A 8 16.77 28.40 15.61
C ILE A 8 15.83 28.69 14.43
N VAL A 9 16.35 28.77 13.21
CA VAL A 9 15.53 28.98 12.01
C VAL A 9 14.58 27.80 11.78
N PHE A 10 15.02 26.56 12.03
CA PHE A 10 14.18 25.37 11.90
C PHE A 10 13.06 25.32 12.95
N ILE A 11 13.33 25.71 14.19
CA ILE A 11 12.33 25.79 15.26
C ILE A 11 11.30 26.89 14.95
N ILE A 12 11.74 28.06 14.50
CA ILE A 12 10.84 29.15 14.08
C ILE A 12 9.94 28.69 12.93
N PHE A 13 10.49 27.94 11.98
CA PHE A 13 9.72 27.37 10.88
C PHE A 13 8.65 26.39 11.37
N ILE A 14 9.00 25.43 12.22
CA ILE A 14 8.03 24.46 12.78
C ILE A 14 6.93 25.18 13.57
N LEU A 15 7.30 26.13 14.42
CA LEU A 15 6.32 26.92 15.18
C LEU A 15 5.40 27.72 14.27
N SER A 16 5.90 28.28 13.17
CA SER A 16 5.08 29.00 12.19
C SER A 16 4.05 28.10 11.51
N VAL A 17 4.42 26.85 11.19
CA VAL A 17 3.53 25.86 10.57
C VAL A 17 2.43 25.43 11.55
N ILE A 18 2.79 25.21 12.81
CA ILE A 18 1.82 24.84 13.86
C ILE A 18 0.82 25.99 14.10
N ILE A 19 1.31 27.23 14.19
CA ILE A 19 0.45 28.41 14.36
C ILE A 19 -0.48 28.60 13.15
N ALA A 20 0.02 28.43 11.93
CA ALA A 20 -0.80 28.48 10.72
C ALA A 20 -1.89 27.40 10.72
N HIS A 21 -1.55 26.17 11.10
CA HIS A 21 -2.50 25.07 11.21
C HIS A 21 -3.59 25.34 12.27
N MET A 22 -3.19 25.88 13.44
CA MET A 22 -4.14 26.26 14.49
C MET A 22 -5.09 27.40 14.06
N ILE A 23 -4.58 28.39 13.32
CA ILE A 23 -5.40 29.49 12.79
C ILE A 23 -6.34 28.95 11.71
N CYS A 24 -5.86 28.14 10.76
CA CYS A 24 -6.70 27.51 9.73
C CYS A 24 -7.79 26.62 10.34
N SER A 25 -7.44 25.79 11.33
CA SER A 25 -8.38 24.88 11.99
C SER A 25 -9.47 25.65 12.76
N ARG A 26 -9.15 26.80 13.38
CA ARG A 26 -10.16 27.66 14.01
C ARG A 26 -10.97 28.51 13.03
N TYR A 27 -10.40 28.92 11.90
CA TYR A 27 -11.11 29.73 10.90
C TYR A 27 -12.06 28.89 10.02
N ILE A 28 -11.80 27.60 9.83
CA ILE A 28 -12.74 26.66 9.16
C ILE A 28 -14.03 26.51 9.97
N TYR A 29 -14.02 26.82 11.27
CA TYR A 29 -15.19 26.71 12.15
C TYR A 29 -16.10 27.96 12.14
N ILE A 30 -15.61 29.11 11.68
CA ILE A 30 -16.40 30.34 11.55
C ILE A 30 -16.47 30.65 10.06
N GLY A 31 -17.52 30.13 9.43
CA GLY A 31 -17.77 30.32 8.02
C GLY A 31 -17.66 31.79 7.61
N THR A 32 -17.22 31.97 6.36
CA THR A 32 -17.05 33.22 5.60
C THR A 32 -15.64 33.84 5.62
N PHE A 33 -14.75 33.36 4.73
CA PHE A 33 -13.91 34.22 3.86
C PHE A 33 -13.21 33.43 2.74
N SER A 34 -13.93 32.60 1.99
CA SER A 34 -13.35 31.64 1.01
C SER A 34 -12.85 32.23 -0.32
N GLY A 35 -12.54 33.52 -0.42
CA GLY A 35 -12.19 34.14 -1.70
C GLY A 35 -10.74 34.59 -1.86
N ILE A 36 -10.21 35.32 -0.89
CA ILE A 36 -9.01 36.15 -1.12
C ILE A 36 -7.71 35.48 -0.65
N LEU A 37 -7.80 34.56 0.31
CA LEU A 37 -6.62 33.92 0.88
C LEU A 37 -6.10 32.77 0.01
N THR A 38 -6.98 32.04 -0.66
CA THR A 38 -6.62 30.92 -1.55
C THR A 38 -5.86 31.40 -2.78
N GLU A 39 -6.23 32.54 -3.37
CA GLU A 39 -5.52 33.08 -4.53
C GLU A 39 -4.11 33.57 -4.18
N LYS A 40 -3.96 34.30 -3.06
CA LYS A 40 -2.63 34.79 -2.65
C LYS A 40 -1.72 33.67 -2.16
N LEU A 41 -2.27 32.66 -1.48
CA LEU A 41 -1.51 31.50 -1.01
C LEU A 41 -1.03 30.65 -2.18
N THR A 42 -1.88 30.41 -3.19
CA THR A 42 -1.51 29.62 -4.37
C THR A 42 -0.40 30.29 -5.18
N VAL A 43 -0.49 31.62 -5.39
CA VAL A 43 0.57 32.38 -6.07
C VAL A 43 1.88 32.36 -5.28
N TRP A 44 1.82 32.38 -3.95
CA TRP A 44 3.01 32.28 -3.10
C TRP A 44 3.67 30.89 -3.15
N ILE A 45 2.87 29.83 -3.18
CA ILE A 45 3.37 28.44 -3.32
C ILE A 45 4.02 28.24 -4.69
N ILE A 46 3.40 28.72 -5.77
CA ILE A 46 3.94 28.60 -7.13
C ILE A 46 5.27 29.37 -7.25
N THR A 47 5.34 30.59 -6.71
CA THR A 47 6.59 31.37 -6.77
C THR A 47 7.71 30.71 -5.96
N PHE A 48 7.40 30.13 -4.79
CA PHE A 48 8.36 29.36 -3.99
C PHE A 48 8.84 28.08 -4.71
N MET A 49 7.95 27.35 -5.38
CA MET A 49 8.29 26.15 -6.17
C MET A 49 9.22 26.48 -7.34
N ILE A 50 8.98 27.59 -8.05
CA ILE A 50 9.86 28.05 -9.13
C ILE A 50 11.25 28.40 -8.59
N LEU A 51 11.33 29.06 -7.43
CA LEU A 51 12.58 29.44 -6.79
C LEU A 51 13.37 28.21 -6.30
N ALA A 52 12.69 27.18 -5.78
CA ALA A 52 13.29 25.92 -5.37
C ALA A 52 13.87 25.13 -6.55
N ILE A 53 13.17 25.08 -7.68
CA ILE A 53 13.66 24.47 -8.93
C ILE A 53 14.92 25.21 -9.43
N ALA A 54 14.92 26.54 -9.40
CA ALA A 54 16.10 27.34 -9.77
C ALA A 54 17.30 27.06 -8.83
N ALA A 55 17.07 26.93 -7.53
CA ALA A 55 18.11 26.60 -6.55
C ALA A 55 18.70 25.19 -6.76
N MET A 56 17.85 24.19 -7.06
CA MET A 56 18.29 22.84 -7.42
C MET A 56 19.13 22.85 -8.71
N LYS A 57 18.71 23.63 -9.71
CA LYS A 57 19.46 23.79 -10.97
C LYS A 57 20.81 24.49 -10.77
N LEU A 58 20.92 25.42 -9.81
CA LEU A 58 22.20 26.02 -9.42
C LEU A 58 23.15 25.07 -8.69
N ASN A 59 22.62 24.05 -7.99
CA ASN A 59 23.43 23.07 -7.28
C ASN A 59 23.92 21.91 -8.19
N ILE A 60 23.29 21.73 -9.36
CA ILE A 60 23.70 20.74 -10.38
C ILE A 60 24.83 21.28 -11.28
N LEU A 61 24.95 22.59 -11.47
CA LEU A 61 25.97 23.20 -12.35
C LEU A 61 27.40 23.24 -11.76
N LYS A 62 27.67 22.59 -10.62
CA LYS A 62 29.02 22.52 -10.03
C LYS A 62 29.70 21.16 -10.14
N PHE A 63 29.13 20.19 -10.87
CA PHE A 63 29.64 18.83 -10.91
C PHE A 63 29.86 18.24 -12.31
N ASP A 64 30.04 19.07 -13.32
CA ASP A 64 30.55 18.63 -14.62
C ASP A 64 31.86 19.36 -14.93
N ASP A 65 32.95 18.87 -14.37
CA ASP A 65 34.21 18.89 -15.10
C ASP A 65 35.09 17.69 -14.76
N VAL A 66 35.79 17.20 -15.78
CA VAL A 66 36.74 16.07 -15.82
C VAL A 66 36.14 14.68 -16.04
N SER A 67 35.76 14.45 -17.29
CA SER A 67 35.98 13.19 -18.00
C SER A 67 37.45 13.11 -18.48
N GLU A 68 38.22 12.13 -18.00
CA GLU A 68 39.02 11.17 -18.80
C GLU A 68 40.11 10.53 -17.93
N GLY A 69 40.12 9.19 -17.88
CA GLY A 69 41.21 8.44 -17.24
C GLY A 69 40.86 6.98 -17.00
N LYS A 70 41.10 6.13 -18.01
CA LYS A 70 41.16 4.67 -17.84
C LYS A 70 42.41 4.32 -17.01
N GLU A 71 42.25 3.58 -15.91
CA GLU A 71 43.33 2.70 -15.41
C GLU A 71 42.77 1.51 -14.61
N ASN A 72 43.07 0.30 -15.11
CA ASN A 72 42.86 -0.98 -14.44
C ASN A 72 44.02 -1.24 -13.46
N LYS A 73 43.76 -1.71 -12.22
CA LYS A 73 44.61 -2.73 -11.59
C LYS A 73 44.00 -3.50 -10.42
N LYS A 74 43.93 -4.83 -10.63
CA LYS A 74 44.04 -5.97 -9.70
C LYS A 74 42.97 -6.13 -8.61
N VAL A 75 41.82 -6.65 -9.03
CA VAL A 75 41.16 -7.72 -8.26
C VAL A 75 41.89 -9.02 -8.62
N SER A 76 42.21 -9.83 -7.60
CA SER A 76 43.09 -10.97 -7.76
C SER A 76 42.43 -12.08 -8.57
N GLU A 77 43.12 -12.61 -9.57
CA GLU A 77 42.66 -13.75 -10.40
C GLU A 77 42.40 -15.02 -9.56
N ARG A 78 42.75 -15.03 -8.26
CA ARG A 78 42.49 -16.12 -7.33
C ARG A 78 41.01 -16.19 -6.94
N ASP A 79 40.33 -15.06 -6.79
CA ASP A 79 38.94 -15.02 -6.33
C ASP A 79 37.99 -15.43 -7.47
N ILE A 80 38.23 -14.94 -8.69
CA ILE A 80 37.42 -15.28 -9.88
C ILE A 80 37.52 -16.77 -10.20
N ASN A 81 38.69 -17.39 -9.99
CA ASN A 81 38.87 -18.82 -10.25
C ASN A 81 38.23 -19.70 -9.17
N GLU A 82 38.13 -19.24 -7.92
CA GLU A 82 37.35 -19.93 -6.88
C GLU A 82 35.86 -19.92 -7.21
N TYR A 83 35.32 -18.79 -7.66
CA TYR A 83 33.93 -18.69 -8.11
C TYR A 83 33.66 -19.52 -9.36
N LYS A 84 34.55 -19.55 -10.35
CA LYS A 84 34.41 -20.40 -11.55
C LYS A 84 34.49 -21.90 -11.23
N LYS A 85 35.30 -22.29 -10.24
CA LYS A 85 35.40 -23.68 -9.78
C LYS A 85 34.11 -24.12 -9.06
N LYS A 86 33.55 -23.26 -8.20
CA LYS A 86 32.26 -23.51 -7.53
C LYS A 86 31.08 -23.64 -8.49
N ILE A 87 31.03 -22.86 -9.56
CA ILE A 87 29.97 -22.97 -10.58
C ILE A 87 30.11 -24.27 -11.38
N LYS A 88 31.34 -24.67 -11.73
CA LYS A 88 31.60 -25.90 -12.50
C LYS A 88 31.30 -27.18 -11.72
N ASP A 89 31.47 -27.15 -10.40
CA ASP A 89 31.16 -28.29 -9.51
C ASP A 89 29.65 -28.38 -9.20
N MET A 90 28.88 -27.32 -9.46
CA MET A 90 27.42 -27.25 -9.22
C MET A 90 26.58 -27.59 -10.47
N GLU A 91 27.18 -27.60 -11.66
CA GLU A 91 26.49 -27.85 -12.94
C GLU A 91 26.46 -29.35 -13.34
N ASN A 92 27.00 -30.26 -12.52
CA ASN A 92 27.13 -31.69 -12.83
C ASN A 92 26.22 -32.63 -12.03
N ASP A 93 25.25 -32.12 -11.26
CA ASP A 93 24.27 -32.96 -10.57
C ASP A 93 22.85 -32.41 -10.81
N VAL A 94 22.06 -33.10 -11.63
CA VAL A 94 20.65 -32.80 -11.96
C VAL A 94 20.44 -31.91 -13.20
N THR A 95 20.72 -32.52 -14.35
CA THR A 95 19.88 -32.37 -15.53
C THR A 95 18.72 -33.36 -15.42
N SER A 96 17.49 -32.86 -15.29
CA SER A 96 16.32 -33.40 -16.01
C SER A 96 15.05 -32.61 -15.68
N GLU A 97 14.57 -31.93 -16.72
CA GLU A 97 13.16 -31.69 -17.05
C GLU A 97 12.47 -30.41 -16.54
N GLU A 98 11.73 -29.82 -17.49
CA GLU A 98 11.10 -28.50 -17.55
C GLU A 98 9.92 -28.36 -16.58
N SER A 99 9.59 -27.12 -16.20
CA SER A 99 8.27 -26.49 -16.46
C SER A 99 7.99 -25.37 -15.45
N SER A 100 7.23 -24.39 -15.93
CA SER A 100 6.73 -23.18 -15.30
C SER A 100 5.90 -23.36 -14.02
N GLU A 101 5.75 -22.23 -13.30
CA GLU A 101 4.74 -21.88 -12.28
C GLU A 101 5.24 -21.90 -10.83
N ASP A 102 5.29 -20.72 -10.20
CA ASP A 102 5.27 -20.58 -8.74
C ASP A 102 4.11 -19.64 -8.37
N LEU A 103 2.98 -20.30 -8.14
CA LEU A 103 1.81 -19.84 -7.41
C LEU A 103 2.04 -20.27 -5.96
N ASP A 104 2.02 -19.32 -5.03
CA ASP A 104 2.15 -19.60 -3.61
C ASP A 104 0.91 -20.35 -3.10
N TYR A 105 1.01 -21.68 -3.18
CA TYR A 105 0.12 -22.69 -2.65
C TYR A 105 0.31 -22.76 -1.14
N TYR A 106 -0.73 -22.36 -0.39
CA TYR A 106 -0.81 -22.66 1.04
C TYR A 106 -1.74 -23.84 1.25
N ASP A 107 -1.09 -24.91 1.70
CA ASP A 107 -1.59 -26.13 2.32
C ASP A 107 -2.34 -25.79 3.61
N ASP A 108 -3.65 -26.04 3.62
CA ASP A 108 -4.49 -26.00 4.82
C ASP A 108 -4.98 -27.42 5.10
N SER A 109 -4.06 -28.23 5.62
CA SER A 109 -4.34 -29.55 6.12
C SER A 109 -4.75 -29.51 7.59
N ASP A 110 -5.78 -28.73 7.96
CA ASP A 110 -6.60 -29.03 9.16
C ASP A 110 -7.90 -28.21 9.21
N LEU A 111 -8.75 -28.34 8.19
CA LEU A 111 -10.16 -27.98 8.35
C LEU A 111 -11.00 -29.15 7.90
N SER A 112 -11.62 -29.80 8.90
CA SER A 112 -12.67 -30.78 8.76
C SER A 112 -13.61 -30.38 7.62
N GLU A 113 -13.52 -31.13 6.53
CA GLU A 113 -14.60 -31.37 5.60
C GLU A 113 -15.80 -31.78 6.44
N ASP A 114 -16.78 -30.89 6.59
CA ASP A 114 -18.18 -31.14 6.85
C ASP A 114 -18.80 -29.78 7.23
N ASP A 115 -19.92 -29.43 6.60
CA ASP A 115 -20.75 -28.24 6.91
C ASP A 115 -20.51 -26.97 6.06
N TYR A 116 -20.23 -27.14 4.76
CA TYR A 116 -20.89 -26.26 3.79
C TYR A 116 -22.26 -26.85 3.52
N ASP A 117 -23.18 -26.64 4.46
CA ASP A 117 -24.56 -27.00 4.27
C ASP A 117 -25.10 -26.24 3.07
N SER A 118 -25.45 -27.00 2.04
CA SER A 118 -26.14 -26.53 0.84
C SER A 118 -27.63 -26.41 1.15
N ASP A 119 -27.95 -25.91 2.34
CA ASP A 119 -29.32 -25.62 2.71
C ASP A 119 -29.73 -24.32 2.04
N LEU A 120 -30.46 -24.53 0.95
CA LEU A 120 -31.38 -23.59 0.33
C LEU A 120 -32.48 -23.24 1.34
N ASP A 121 -32.13 -22.55 2.43
CA ASP A 121 -33.10 -21.92 3.29
C ASP A 121 -33.52 -20.60 2.66
N GLU A 122 -34.62 -20.75 1.93
CA GLU A 122 -35.57 -19.73 1.52
C GLU A 122 -36.15 -19.09 2.79
N ASP A 123 -35.45 -18.09 3.35
CA ASP A 123 -36.09 -17.21 4.31
C ASP A 123 -35.58 -15.75 4.26
N SER A 124 -36.55 -14.90 3.94
CA SER A 124 -36.70 -13.48 4.22
C SER A 124 -35.59 -12.52 3.76
N ASP A 125 -35.81 -12.06 2.52
CA ASP A 125 -35.55 -10.72 2.01
C ASP A 125 -35.10 -9.69 3.06
N ASN A 126 -33.80 -9.40 3.04
CA ASN A 126 -33.36 -8.02 3.21
C ASN A 126 -32.24 -7.74 2.20
N TYR A 127 -32.65 -7.70 0.93
CA TYR A 127 -31.95 -6.88 -0.05
C TYR A 127 -32.07 -5.44 0.44
N SER A 128 -31.14 -5.03 1.31
CA SER A 128 -30.85 -3.63 1.52
C SER A 128 -30.19 -3.13 0.24
N ASP A 129 -31.03 -2.87 -0.77
CA ASP A 129 -30.80 -1.83 -1.76
C ASP A 129 -30.85 -0.49 -1.01
N SER A 130 -29.89 -0.29 -0.10
CA SER A 130 -29.57 1.02 0.39
C SER A 130 -28.69 1.62 -0.69
N SER A 131 -29.33 2.38 -1.56
CA SER A 131 -28.75 3.49 -2.30
C SER A 131 -28.20 4.57 -1.34
N GLU A 132 -27.41 4.14 -0.37
CA GLU A 132 -26.38 4.91 0.29
C GLU A 132 -25.09 4.42 -0.37
N GLU A 133 -24.22 5.33 -0.81
CA GLU A 133 -22.92 4.97 -1.37
C GLU A 133 -22.10 4.23 -0.29
N SER A 134 -22.31 2.92 -0.16
CA SER A 134 -21.46 2.07 0.66
C SER A 134 -20.09 2.10 0.01
N GLU A 135 -19.15 2.74 0.71
CA GLU A 135 -17.74 2.78 0.33
C GLU A 135 -17.09 1.38 0.36
N TYR A 136 -17.80 0.37 0.90
CA TYR A 136 -17.38 -1.02 0.93
C TYR A 136 -17.98 -1.82 -0.23
N VAL A 137 -17.19 -2.74 -0.80
CA VAL A 137 -17.61 -3.71 -1.82
C VAL A 137 -18.54 -4.76 -1.20
N LEU A 138 -18.21 -5.27 -0.02
CA LEU A 138 -19.05 -6.22 0.73
C LEU A 138 -19.19 -5.76 2.20
N PRO A 139 -20.12 -4.82 2.50
CA PRO A 139 -20.25 -4.22 3.83
C PRO A 139 -20.56 -5.24 4.94
N ASP A 140 -21.20 -6.35 4.60
CA ASP A 140 -21.61 -7.41 5.51
C ASP A 140 -20.52 -8.47 5.77
N SER A 141 -19.40 -8.41 5.04
CA SER A 141 -18.33 -9.42 5.09
C SER A 141 -17.66 -9.56 6.47
N ALA A 142 -17.76 -8.53 7.32
CA ALA A 142 -17.27 -8.56 8.70
C ALA A 142 -18.30 -9.08 9.72
N LYS A 143 -19.59 -9.19 9.35
CA LYS A 143 -20.69 -9.42 10.30
C LYS A 143 -21.36 -10.78 10.14
N ARG A 144 -21.53 -11.27 8.91
CA ARG A 144 -22.24 -12.53 8.61
C ARG A 144 -21.50 -13.37 7.58
N LYS A 145 -21.79 -14.66 7.54
CA LYS A 145 -21.32 -15.54 6.45
C LYS A 145 -21.90 -15.07 5.12
N LEU A 146 -21.05 -15.02 4.10
CA LEU A 146 -21.44 -14.68 2.73
C LEU A 146 -22.07 -15.88 2.03
N LYS A 147 -23.00 -15.61 1.13
CA LYS A 147 -23.64 -16.56 0.22
C LYS A 147 -23.18 -16.28 -1.22
N LYS A 148 -23.35 -17.25 -2.12
CA LYS A 148 -23.02 -17.07 -3.56
C LYS A 148 -23.75 -15.88 -4.19
N SER A 149 -24.96 -15.58 -3.71
CA SER A 149 -25.74 -14.41 -4.15
C SER A 149 -25.05 -13.09 -3.83
N ASP A 150 -24.33 -13.00 -2.70
CA ASP A 150 -23.60 -11.78 -2.30
C ASP A 150 -22.41 -11.50 -3.23
N LEU A 151 -21.85 -12.53 -3.87
CA LEU A 151 -20.73 -12.41 -4.81
C LEU A 151 -21.20 -12.22 -6.27
N LYS A 152 -22.50 -12.34 -6.52
CA LYS A 152 -23.04 -12.37 -7.88
C LYS A 152 -22.89 -11.01 -8.56
N GLY A 153 -22.24 -11.01 -9.72
CA GLY A 153 -22.04 -9.81 -10.52
C GLY A 153 -20.71 -9.10 -10.25
N LEU A 154 -19.96 -9.53 -9.23
CA LEU A 154 -18.60 -9.06 -9.01
C LEU A 154 -17.63 -9.73 -10.01
N SER A 155 -16.77 -8.92 -10.59
CA SER A 155 -15.62 -9.38 -11.38
C SER A 155 -14.54 -9.97 -10.47
N LYS A 156 -13.58 -10.70 -11.07
CA LYS A 156 -12.41 -11.25 -10.34
C LYS A 156 -11.63 -10.16 -9.59
N GLU A 157 -11.48 -8.97 -10.16
CA GLU A 157 -10.79 -7.86 -9.49
C GLU A 157 -11.60 -7.31 -8.31
N GLU A 158 -12.93 -7.22 -8.44
CA GLU A 158 -13.80 -6.80 -7.33
C GLU A 158 -13.84 -7.85 -6.21
N LEU A 159 -13.82 -9.14 -6.54
CA LEU A 159 -13.67 -10.22 -5.54
C LEU A 159 -12.33 -10.13 -4.82
N ARG A 160 -11.25 -9.87 -5.56
CA ARG A 160 -9.93 -9.63 -4.98
C ARG A 160 -9.93 -8.42 -4.04
N ILE A 161 -10.55 -7.32 -4.44
CA ILE A 161 -10.70 -6.13 -3.58
C ILE A 161 -11.54 -6.49 -2.34
N ALA A 162 -12.69 -7.15 -2.50
CA ALA A 162 -13.56 -7.53 -1.39
C ALA A 162 -12.89 -8.48 -0.39
N ARG A 163 -12.08 -9.44 -0.86
CA ARG A 163 -11.27 -10.28 0.02
C ARG A 163 -10.26 -9.43 0.80
N ASN A 164 -9.56 -8.52 0.12
CA ASN A 164 -8.57 -7.64 0.75
C ASN A 164 -9.21 -6.58 1.66
N GLU A 165 -10.46 -6.21 1.44
CA GLU A 165 -11.22 -5.29 2.28
C GLU A 165 -11.32 -5.80 3.72
N ILE A 166 -11.54 -7.10 3.89
CA ILE A 166 -11.57 -7.74 5.22
C ILE A 166 -10.27 -7.47 5.96
N TYR A 167 -9.11 -7.65 5.31
CA TYR A 167 -7.82 -7.34 5.91
C TYR A 167 -7.59 -5.84 6.12
N ALA A 168 -8.03 -4.99 5.18
CA ALA A 168 -7.90 -3.55 5.25
C ALA A 168 -8.66 -2.94 6.44
N ARG A 169 -9.81 -3.52 6.82
CA ARG A 169 -10.58 -3.13 8.02
C ARG A 169 -9.77 -3.27 9.32
N HIS A 170 -8.72 -4.10 9.32
CA HIS A 170 -7.80 -4.30 10.44
C HIS A 170 -6.46 -3.57 10.25
N GLY A 171 -6.40 -2.63 9.31
CA GLY A 171 -5.24 -1.75 9.09
C GLY A 171 -4.07 -2.41 8.38
N ARG A 172 -4.27 -3.55 7.71
CA ARG A 172 -3.23 -4.21 6.91
C ARG A 172 -2.84 -3.34 5.71
N MET A 173 -1.55 -3.04 5.58
CA MET A 173 -0.96 -2.44 4.39
C MET A 173 -0.76 -3.48 3.27
N PHE A 174 -0.68 -3.02 2.02
CA PHE A 174 -0.55 -3.88 0.84
C PHE A 174 0.71 -3.56 0.04
N ASP A 175 1.50 -4.60 -0.26
CA ASP A 175 2.67 -4.45 -1.14
C ASP A 175 2.27 -4.23 -2.61
N ASP A 176 1.09 -4.73 -3.00
CA ASP A 176 0.50 -4.45 -4.31
C ASP A 176 0.05 -2.98 -4.37
N LYS A 177 0.68 -2.23 -5.28
CA LYS A 177 0.45 -0.79 -5.45
C LYS A 177 -0.98 -0.43 -5.84
N LYS A 178 -1.70 -1.31 -6.56
CA LYS A 178 -3.09 -1.05 -6.95
C LYS A 178 -4.01 -1.22 -5.75
N LEU A 179 -3.82 -2.29 -4.97
CA LEU A 179 -4.57 -2.50 -3.73
C LEU A 179 -4.31 -1.38 -2.73
N GLN A 180 -3.04 -1.05 -2.47
CA GLN A 180 -2.70 0.04 -1.57
C GLN A 180 -3.34 1.35 -2.02
N LYS A 181 -3.22 1.71 -3.31
CA LYS A 181 -3.84 2.93 -3.85
C LYS A 181 -5.36 2.93 -3.74
N TYR A 182 -6.00 1.78 -3.94
CA TYR A 182 -7.44 1.64 -3.80
C TYR A 182 -7.87 1.90 -2.35
N PHE A 183 -7.22 1.25 -1.39
CA PHE A 183 -7.56 1.41 0.03
C PHE A 183 -7.17 2.79 0.57
N ASP A 184 -6.05 3.37 0.13
CA ASP A 184 -5.66 4.77 0.47
C ASP A 184 -6.71 5.81 0.03
N SER A 185 -7.54 5.47 -0.97
CA SER A 185 -8.64 6.34 -1.41
C SER A 185 -9.92 6.16 -0.61
N GLN A 186 -10.01 5.15 0.25
CA GLN A 186 -11.18 4.91 1.09
C GLN A 186 -11.05 5.71 2.40
N SER A 187 -12.11 6.44 2.76
CA SER A 187 -12.13 7.32 3.93
C SER A 187 -12.03 6.57 5.27
N TRP A 188 -12.44 5.30 5.27
CA TRP A 188 -12.44 4.43 6.45
C TRP A 188 -11.12 3.66 6.66
N TYR A 189 -10.23 3.62 5.66
CA TYR A 189 -9.02 2.81 5.73
C TYR A 189 -7.88 3.54 6.47
N ASP A 190 -7.27 2.83 7.41
CA ASP A 190 -6.10 3.29 8.16
C ASP A 190 -5.00 2.22 8.16
N GLY A 191 -4.14 2.25 7.14
CA GLY A 191 -3.04 1.31 6.96
C GLY A 191 -1.91 1.53 7.96
N THR A 192 -1.93 0.81 9.08
CA THR A 192 -0.99 0.97 10.20
C THR A 192 -0.06 -0.22 10.38
N VAL A 193 -0.41 -1.40 9.85
CA VAL A 193 0.33 -2.65 10.04
C VAL A 193 0.92 -3.11 8.70
N PRO A 194 2.25 -3.18 8.56
CA PRO A 194 2.90 -3.73 7.37
C PRO A 194 2.41 -5.14 7.05
N ALA A 195 2.31 -5.50 5.77
CA ALA A 195 1.88 -6.83 5.33
C ALA A 195 2.68 -7.97 5.97
N SER A 196 3.99 -7.77 6.17
CA SER A 196 4.91 -8.72 6.80
C SER A 196 4.70 -8.92 8.31
N GLU A 197 4.02 -7.98 8.98
CA GLU A 197 3.79 -7.98 10.43
C GLU A 197 2.32 -8.26 10.78
N PHE A 198 1.45 -8.33 9.77
CA PHE A 198 0.03 -8.57 9.97
C PHE A 198 -0.22 -10.02 10.39
N SER A 199 -0.91 -10.21 11.52
CA SER A 199 -1.36 -11.52 11.98
C SER A 199 -2.83 -11.74 11.60
N GLU A 200 -3.14 -12.88 10.96
CA GLU A 200 -4.53 -13.25 10.66
C GLU A 200 -5.35 -13.59 11.92
N ASP A 201 -4.73 -13.71 13.09
CA ASP A 201 -5.46 -13.97 14.35
C ASP A 201 -6.32 -12.79 14.81
N VAL A 202 -6.09 -11.60 14.25
CA VAL A 202 -6.97 -10.44 14.49
C VAL A 202 -8.32 -10.60 13.79
N LEU A 203 -8.41 -11.46 12.77
CA LEU A 203 -9.65 -11.71 12.04
C LEU A 203 -10.57 -12.60 12.87
N SER A 204 -11.85 -12.22 12.91
CA SER A 204 -12.89 -13.07 13.47
C SER A 204 -13.05 -14.38 12.69
N SER A 205 -13.66 -15.39 13.32
CA SER A 205 -13.96 -16.66 12.65
C SER A 205 -14.87 -16.49 11.43
N VAL A 206 -15.73 -15.47 11.41
CA VAL A 206 -16.62 -15.18 10.27
C VAL A 206 -15.81 -14.58 9.12
N GLU A 207 -14.93 -13.63 9.41
CA GLU A 207 -14.04 -13.01 8.42
C GLU A 207 -13.11 -14.03 7.77
N LYS A 208 -12.47 -14.91 8.56
CA LYS A 208 -11.62 -16.00 8.02
C LYS A 208 -12.40 -16.90 7.05
N LYS A 209 -13.62 -17.30 7.42
CA LYS A 209 -14.51 -18.10 6.55
C LYS A 209 -14.88 -17.35 5.28
N ASN A 210 -15.16 -16.05 5.37
CA ASN A 210 -15.52 -15.23 4.22
C ASN A 210 -14.33 -14.98 3.28
N VAL A 211 -13.12 -14.78 3.81
CA VAL A 211 -11.89 -14.70 3.01
C VAL A 211 -11.70 -15.98 2.20
N ALA A 212 -11.78 -17.15 2.86
CA ALA A 212 -11.67 -18.44 2.22
C ALA A 212 -12.77 -18.64 1.16
N PHE A 213 -14.01 -18.26 1.48
CA PHE A 213 -15.14 -18.35 0.57
C PHE A 213 -14.96 -17.47 -0.67
N ILE A 214 -14.60 -16.19 -0.53
CA ILE A 214 -14.39 -15.27 -1.67
C ILE A 214 -13.25 -15.78 -2.57
N ARG A 215 -12.17 -16.30 -1.99
CA ARG A 215 -11.01 -16.84 -2.72
C ARG A 215 -11.39 -17.97 -3.69
N GLN A 216 -12.47 -18.72 -3.43
CA GLN A 216 -12.93 -19.78 -4.33
C GLN A 216 -13.55 -19.26 -5.64
N PHE A 217 -13.96 -17.97 -5.69
CA PHE A 217 -14.62 -17.36 -6.84
C PHE A 217 -13.75 -16.32 -7.58
N GLU A 218 -12.61 -15.94 -7.01
CA GLU A 218 -11.62 -15.02 -7.58
C GLU A 218 -10.91 -15.60 -8.82
#